data_AF-A0AAV6C0Q5-F1
#
_entry.id   AF-A0AAV6C0Q5-F1
#
_cell.length_a   1.000
_cell.length_b   1.000
_cell.length_c   1.000
_cell.angle_alpha   90.00
_cell.angle_beta   90.00
_cell.angle_gamma   90.00
#
_symmetry.space_group_name_H-M   'P 1'
#
loop_
_entity.id
_entity.type
_entity.pdbx_description
1 polymer ?
#
loop_
_entity_poly.entity_id
_entity_poly.type
_entity_poly.pdbx_seq_one_letter_code
_entity_poly.pdbx_strand_id
1 'polypeptide(L)' 'MSVQKPVLDAANRIASRRKDWSFGVKEIVSALPHLNKSTVQTHIVSRCCVNAPKNHPHKWNYFRRIGRGRYQV' A
#
# COMPACT_ATOMS: atom_id res chain seq x y z
N MET A 1 -2.90 3.57 -16.66
CA MET A 1 -2.21 2.39 -16.07
C MET A 1 -2.61 2.19 -14.62
N SER A 2 -2.83 0.93 -14.27
CA SER A 2 -3.17 0.32 -12.98
C SER A 2 -2.30 0.57 -11.73
N VAL A 3 -2.05 1.78 -11.20
CA VAL A 3 -1.04 1.95 -10.09
C VAL A 3 -1.27 1.03 -8.89
N GLN A 4 -2.51 0.65 -8.57
CA GLN A 4 -2.80 -0.27 -7.47
C GLN A 4 -2.15 -1.66 -7.61
N LYS A 5 -1.93 -2.15 -8.85
CA LYS A 5 -1.43 -3.51 -9.08
C LYS A 5 0.07 -3.65 -8.76
N PRO A 6 0.96 -2.79 -9.30
CA PRO A 6 2.36 -2.76 -8.86
C PRO A 6 2.52 -2.53 -7.35
N VAL A 7 1.65 -1.71 -6.74
CA VAL A 7 1.65 -1.49 -5.29
C VAL A 7 1.29 -2.76 -4.52
N LEU A 8 0.26 -3.49 -4.96
CA LEU A 8 -0.13 -4.78 -4.36
C LEU A 8 0.98 -5.84 -4.52
N ASP A 9 1.56 -5.96 -5.71
CA ASP A 9 2.62 -6.94 -5.98
C ASP A 9 3.87 -6.65 -5.13
N ALA A 10 4.26 -5.38 -5.02
CA ALA A 10 5.37 -4.96 -4.16
C ALA A 10 5.06 -5.21 -2.67
N ALA A 11 3.83 -4.94 -2.23
CA ALA A 11 3.39 -5.18 -0.86
C ALA A 11 3.45 -6.67 -0.51
N ASN A 12 2.86 -7.54 -1.35
CA ASN A 12 2.91 -8.98 -1.18
C ASN A 12 4.35 -9.51 -1.09
N ARG A 13 5.23 -9.04 -1.97
CA ARG A 13 6.65 -9.45 -1.99
C ARG A 13 7.42 -9.06 -0.73
N ILE A 14 7.12 -7.91 -0.15
CA ILE A 14 7.79 -7.42 1.07
C ILE A 14 7.18 -8.06 2.32
N ALA A 15 5.84 -8.10 2.37
CA ALA A 15 5.06 -8.66 3.46
C ALA A 15 5.32 -10.15 3.67
N SER A 16 5.47 -10.93 2.58
CA SER A 16 5.71 -12.38 2.66
C SER A 16 7.01 -12.77 3.35
N ARG A 17 7.95 -11.82 3.49
CA ARG A 17 9.20 -12.01 4.24
C ARG A 17 9.02 -11.85 5.76
N ARG A 18 7.81 -11.53 6.22
CA ARG A 18 7.48 -11.29 7.62
C ARG A 18 6.35 -12.19 8.07
N LYS A 19 6.39 -12.60 9.34
CA LYS A 19 5.34 -13.45 9.93
C LYS A 19 3.97 -12.77 10.02
N ASP A 20 3.96 -11.43 10.11
CA ASP A 20 2.75 -10.63 10.27
C ASP A 20 2.17 -10.09 8.96
N TRP A 21 2.74 -10.45 7.80
CA TRP A 21 2.34 -9.94 6.49
C TRP A 21 2.29 -8.40 6.42
N SER A 22 3.17 -7.73 7.17
CA SER A 22 3.21 -6.28 7.24
C SER A 22 4.25 -5.62 6.33
N PHE A 23 4.01 -4.38 5.96
CA PHE A 23 4.94 -3.55 5.21
C PHE A 23 4.86 -2.08 5.64
N GLY A 24 5.95 -1.36 5.41
CA GLY A 24 6.05 0.08 5.60
C GLY A 24 5.87 0.85 4.29
N VAL A 25 5.24 2.03 4.36
CA VAL A 25 5.01 2.89 3.18
C VAL A 25 6.31 3.22 2.46
N LYS A 26 7.37 3.57 3.20
CA LYS A 26 8.68 3.90 2.65
C LYS A 26 9.29 2.73 1.87
N GLU A 27 9.06 1.51 2.33
CA GLU A 27 9.61 0.29 1.69
C GLU A 27 9.00 0.09 0.31
N ILE A 28 7.68 0.29 0.18
CA ILE A 28 6.96 0.20 -1.09
C ILE A 28 7.40 1.31 -2.05
N VAL A 29 7.53 2.54 -1.54
CA VAL A 29 8.01 3.67 -2.34
C VAL A 29 9.42 3.41 -2.87
N SER A 30 10.32 2.86 -2.05
CA SER A 30 11.67 2.48 -2.49
C SER A 30 11.68 1.30 -3.47
N ALA A 31 10.72 0.37 -3.36
CA ALA A 31 10.60 -0.77 -4.27
C ALA A 31 10.05 -0.39 -5.66
N LEU A 32 9.44 0.79 -5.81
CA LEU A 32 8.80 1.26 -7.04
C LEU A 32 9.39 2.63 -7.46
N PRO A 33 10.69 2.72 -7.75
CA PRO A 33 11.36 4.01 -8.03
C PRO A 33 10.88 4.67 -9.34
N HIS A 34 10.28 3.89 -10.24
CA HIS A 34 9.73 4.36 -11.51
C HIS A 34 8.33 5.00 -11.36
N LEU A 35 7.73 4.96 -10.16
CA LEU A 35 6.43 5.58 -9.89
C LEU A 35 6.58 6.84 -9.04
N ASN A 36 5.63 7.76 -9.21
CA ASN A 36 5.56 8.95 -8.37
C ASN A 36 5.29 8.56 -6.90
N LYS A 37 6.15 9.03 -5.99
CA LYS A 37 6.09 8.72 -4.56
C LYS A 37 4.74 9.09 -3.93
N SER A 38 4.22 10.28 -4.21
CA SER A 38 2.94 10.77 -3.68
C SER A 38 1.75 9.93 -4.18
N THR A 39 1.82 9.48 -5.44
CA THR A 39 0.82 8.57 -6.02
C THR A 39 0.83 7.22 -5.30
N VAL A 40 2.00 6.63 -5.09
CA VAL A 40 2.14 5.36 -4.35
C VAL A 40 1.62 5.50 -2.92
N GLN A 41 1.98 6.57 -2.22
CA GLN A 41 1.48 6.85 -0.88
C GLN A 41 -0.04 6.95 -0.85
N THR A 42 -0.64 7.73 -1.74
CA THR A 42 -2.11 7.88 -1.83
C THR A 42 -2.81 6.53 -2.04
N HIS A 43 -2.22 5.65 -2.84
CA HIS A 43 -2.76 4.31 -3.02
C HIS A 43 -2.67 3.51 -1.72
N ILE A 44 -1.52 3.49 -1.04
CA ILE A 44 -1.37 2.73 0.21
C ILE A 44 -2.26 3.27 1.33
N VAL A 45 -2.29 4.59 1.55
CA VAL A 45 -2.92 5.19 2.74
C VAL A 45 -4.43 5.40 2.60
N SER A 46 -4.95 5.43 1.37
CA SER A 46 -6.34 5.81 1.11
C SER A 46 -7.06 4.87 0.16
N ARG A 47 -6.60 4.74 -1.10
CA ARG A 47 -7.34 3.97 -2.11
C ARG A 47 -7.31 2.46 -1.87
N CYS A 48 -6.19 1.93 -1.40
CA CYS A 48 -6.01 0.50 -1.13
C CYS A 48 -6.24 0.15 0.35
N CYS A 49 -6.60 1.13 1.19
CA CYS A 49 -6.68 0.97 2.64
C CYS A 49 -8.14 0.86 3.11
N VAL A 50 -8.49 -0.28 3.71
CA VAL A 50 -9.85 -0.59 4.15
C VAL A 50 -10.35 0.34 5.26
N ASN A 51 -9.47 0.73 6.18
CA ASN A 51 -9.79 1.58 7.33
C ASN A 51 -9.43 3.06 7.11
N ALA A 52 -9.21 3.48 5.86
CA ALA A 52 -9.11 4.89 5.51
C ALA A 52 -10.51 5.52 5.35
N PRO A 53 -10.66 6.85 5.57
CA PRO A 53 -11.91 7.57 5.28
C PRO A 53 -12.40 7.33 3.85
N LYS A 54 -13.73 7.30 3.65
CA LYS A 54 -14.35 7.12 2.33
C LYS A 54 -14.38 8.44 1.56
N ASN A 55 -13.22 8.90 1.10
CA ASN A 55 -13.09 10.15 0.34
C ASN A 55 -12.79 9.92 -1.16
N HIS A 56 -12.77 8.66 -1.61
CA HIS A 56 -12.49 8.32 -3.01
C HIS A 56 -13.57 7.42 -3.60
N PRO A 57 -13.93 7.63 -4.89
CA PRO A 57 -14.96 6.84 -5.58
C PRO A 57 -14.53 5.40 -5.85
N HIS A 58 -13.22 5.15 -6.00
CA HIS A 58 -12.66 3.81 -6.21
C HIS A 58 -11.74 3.43 -5.05
N LYS A 59 -12.07 2.32 -4.40
CA LYS A 59 -11.26 1.69 -3.36
C LYS A 59 -11.02 0.22 -3.66
N TRP A 60 -9.85 -0.24 -3.27
CA TRP A 60 -9.47 -1.65 -3.24
C TRP A 60 -9.17 -2.01 -1.79
N ASN A 61 -9.81 -3.05 -1.25
CA ASN A 61 -9.61 -3.42 0.16
C ASN A 61 -8.40 -4.34 0.32
N TYR A 62 -7.24 -3.90 -0.17
CA TYR A 62 -6.02 -4.72 -0.18
C TYR A 62 -5.21 -4.59 1.10
N PHE A 63 -5.29 -3.47 1.80
CA PHE A 63 -4.44 -3.19 2.94
C PHE A 63 -5.25 -2.75 4.15
N ARG A 64 -4.73 -3.06 5.33
CA ARG A 64 -5.21 -2.56 6.62
C ARG A 64 -4.11 -1.79 7.31
N ARG A 65 -4.39 -0.55 7.74
CA ARG A 65 -3.46 0.19 8.59
C ARG A 65 -3.47 -0.41 9.99
N ILE A 66 -2.31 -0.90 10.44
CA ILE A 66 -2.12 -1.51 11.77
C ILE A 66 -1.30 -0.62 12.72
N GLY A 67 -0.69 0.45 12.22
CA GLY A 67 0.08 1.39 13.04
C GLY A 67 0.54 2.63 12.27
N ARG A 68 1.39 3.45 12.89
CA ARG A 68 1.96 4.63 12.23
C ARG A 68 2.92 4.20 11.12
N GLY A 69 2.49 4.38 9.87
CA GLY A 69 3.28 4.05 8.68
C GLY A 69 3.41 2.56 8.38
N ARG A 70 2.70 1.69 9.13
CA ARG A 70 2.67 0.24 8.95
C ARG A 70 1.30 -0.24 8.50
N TYR A 71 1.32 -1.11 7.51
CA TYR A 71 0.15 -1.69 6.86
C TYR A 71 0.31 -3.19 6.78
N GLN A 72 -0.80 -3.90 6.74
CA GLN A 72 -0.87 -5.34 6.51
C GLN A 72 -1.57 -5.57 5.17
N VAL A 73 -1.13 -6.58 4.42
CA VAL A 73 -1.86 -7.09 3.25
C VAL A 73 -3.00 -7.97 3.72
#